data_AF-A0A3B9JC99-F1
#
_entry.id   AF-A0A3B9JC99-F1
#
_cell.length_a   1.000
_cell.length_b   1.000
_cell.length_c   1.000
_cell.angle_alpha   90.00
_cell.angle_beta   90.00
_cell.angle_gamma   90.00
#
_symmetry.space_group_name_H-M   'P 1'
#
loop_
_entity.id
_entity.type
_entity.pdbx_description
1 polymer ?
#
loop_
_entity_poly.entity_id
_entity_poly.type
_entity_poly.pdbx_seq_one_letter_code
_entity_poly.pdbx_strand_id
1 'polypeptide(L)'
;MEPNGWAAMPGRFCVYLLRSRYRLSPCSTSGMTLLQPSNLKPATFREYNQPVMSSDLELYRMMYLIRRFEERALAEFSTGKLFGTTHAYIGQEADAAAVFAAIGPEDVIFSNHRCHGHFLAYGGDPYRLAAELMGRATGLVGGRGGSQHIHWRNFYSNGIQGGIVPVATGIALAEKAKKSGAISIVFIGDGTLGEGALYESLNIAALWKLPVLYVVENNRYAQTTPTELGVAGSIPARFKAFGIETWEAASSDVLTLGPVAREAVDHARSGLPAALILHTYRFSAHSKGDDPRDPAEIAKTRAEFDPLILHAPRLDPAARASVEAEADAVIDDAFERATKDPFPVLESKVSPGLTARTG
;
A
#
# COMPACT_ATOMS: atom_id res chain seq x y z
N MET A 1 60.91 -24.40 -27.48
CA MET A 1 61.15 -24.19 -26.04
C MET A 1 59.84 -23.75 -25.42
N GLU A 2 59.54 -24.34 -24.27
CA GLU A 2 58.26 -24.44 -23.59
C GLU A 2 57.65 -23.11 -23.09
N PRO A 3 56.33 -23.10 -22.79
CA PRO A 3 55.64 -22.00 -22.13
C PRO A 3 55.78 -22.08 -20.60
N ASN A 4 56.24 -20.99 -19.96
CA ASN A 4 56.12 -20.79 -18.51
C ASN A 4 54.80 -20.04 -18.27
N GLY A 5 53.81 -20.51 -17.50
CA GLY A 5 53.90 -21.30 -16.29
C GLY A 5 53.37 -20.45 -15.13
N TRP A 6 52.04 -20.24 -15.07
CA TRP A 6 51.38 -19.78 -13.86
C TRP A 6 50.37 -20.84 -13.42
N ALA A 7 50.75 -21.49 -12.34
CA ALA A 7 50.13 -22.65 -11.75
C ALA A 7 48.75 -22.33 -11.18
N ALA A 8 47.81 -23.24 -11.44
CA ALA A 8 46.58 -23.37 -10.68
C ALA A 8 46.92 -23.77 -9.24
N MET A 9 46.61 -22.90 -8.28
CA MET A 9 46.56 -23.25 -6.86
C MET A 9 45.11 -23.65 -6.51
N PRO A 10 44.89 -24.82 -5.90
CA PRO A 10 43.57 -25.24 -5.44
C PRO A 10 43.25 -24.53 -4.12
N GLY A 11 42.66 -23.35 -4.22
CA GLY A 11 42.09 -22.64 -3.07
C GLY A 11 40.83 -23.36 -2.59
N ARG A 12 40.99 -24.29 -1.64
CA ARG A 12 39.88 -24.80 -0.83
C ARG A 12 39.30 -23.65 -0.01
N PHE A 13 38.28 -22.97 -0.53
CA PHE A 13 37.38 -22.20 0.34
C PHE A 13 36.55 -23.21 1.14
N CYS A 14 36.92 -23.33 2.41
CA CYS A 14 36.17 -24.08 3.41
C CYS A 14 34.83 -23.38 3.63
N VAL A 15 33.80 -23.78 2.89
CA VAL A 15 32.42 -23.46 3.24
C VAL A 15 32.12 -24.21 4.53
N TYR A 16 32.11 -23.51 5.65
CA TYR A 16 31.46 -24.00 6.87
C TYR A 16 29.95 -24.06 6.61
N LEU A 17 29.53 -25.14 5.97
CA LEU A 17 28.15 -25.61 6.02
C LEU A 17 27.89 -26.10 7.44
N LEU A 18 27.37 -25.21 8.28
CA LEU A 18 26.66 -25.61 9.49
C LEU A 18 25.42 -26.41 9.07
N ARG A 19 25.62 -27.72 8.85
CA ARG A 19 24.55 -28.70 8.81
C ARG A 19 23.96 -28.79 10.21
N SER A 20 22.97 -27.95 10.52
CA SER A 20 22.10 -28.23 11.66
C SER A 20 21.32 -29.50 11.32
N ARG A 21 21.63 -30.59 12.04
CA ARG A 21 20.81 -31.78 12.07
C ARG A 21 19.61 -31.50 12.98
N TYR A 22 18.57 -30.89 12.45
CA TYR A 22 17.25 -30.99 13.05
C TYR A 22 16.39 -31.90 12.18
N ARG A 23 16.24 -33.15 12.62
CA ARG A 23 15.10 -33.97 12.22
C ARG A 23 13.88 -33.32 12.85
N LEU A 24 12.97 -32.80 12.03
CA LEU A 24 11.61 -32.51 12.48
C LEU A 24 10.94 -33.84 12.81
N SER A 25 10.75 -34.12 14.09
CA SER A 25 9.81 -35.15 14.53
C SER A 25 8.40 -34.67 14.20
N PRO A 26 7.53 -35.49 13.60
CA PRO A 26 6.14 -35.12 13.39
C PRO A 26 5.47 -34.99 14.77
N CYS A 27 5.10 -33.76 15.14
CA CYS A 27 4.28 -33.52 16.32
C CYS A 27 2.87 -34.04 16.03
N SER A 28 2.38 -34.92 16.89
CA SER A 28 1.06 -35.56 16.81
C SER A 28 -0.05 -34.52 16.75
N THR A 29 -0.84 -34.56 15.67
CA THR A 29 -2.08 -33.79 15.48
C THR A 29 -3.21 -34.37 16.34
N SER A 30 -3.12 -34.22 17.66
CA SER A 30 -4.22 -34.54 18.56
C SER A 30 -4.44 -33.39 19.53
N GLY A 31 -5.46 -32.55 19.27
CA GLY A 31 -6.06 -31.72 20.30
C GLY A 31 -6.25 -30.22 20.05
N MET A 32 -5.95 -29.67 18.86
CA MET A 32 -6.37 -28.29 18.53
C MET A 32 -7.63 -28.31 17.68
N THR A 33 -8.78 -28.32 18.36
CA THR A 33 -10.05 -27.95 17.74
C THR A 33 -10.02 -26.44 17.52
N LEU A 34 -9.63 -26.02 16.32
CA LEU A 34 -9.92 -24.67 15.83
C LEU A 34 -11.44 -24.51 15.93
N LEU A 35 -11.90 -23.57 16.76
CA LEU A 35 -13.30 -23.15 16.77
C LEU A 35 -13.64 -22.68 15.36
N GLN A 36 -14.35 -23.53 14.61
CA GLN A 36 -14.94 -23.13 13.34
C GLN A 36 -15.98 -22.05 13.65
N PRO A 37 -15.97 -20.90 12.95
CA PRO A 37 -17.08 -19.96 13.04
C PRO A 37 -18.29 -20.55 12.30
N SER A 38 -19.00 -21.48 12.95
CA SER A 38 -20.29 -21.98 12.48
C SER A 38 -21.38 -21.06 12.99
N ASN A 39 -22.06 -20.38 12.04
CA ASN A 39 -23.36 -19.68 12.14
C ASN A 39 -23.39 -18.18 11.78
N LEU A 40 -22.34 -17.63 11.16
CA LEU A 40 -22.52 -16.42 10.36
C LEU A 40 -23.16 -16.83 9.04
N LYS A 41 -24.44 -16.47 8.84
CA LYS A 41 -25.03 -16.49 7.49
C LYS A 41 -24.14 -15.58 6.62
N PRO A 42 -23.55 -16.07 5.53
CA PRO A 42 -22.79 -15.21 4.65
C PRO A 42 -23.77 -14.18 4.09
N ALA A 43 -23.61 -12.92 4.47
CA ALA A 43 -24.15 -11.85 3.67
C ALA A 43 -23.60 -12.08 2.26
N THR A 44 -24.49 -12.13 1.28
CA THR A 44 -24.17 -12.36 -0.14
C THR A 44 -23.36 -11.18 -0.66
N PHE A 45 -22.07 -11.17 -0.36
CA PHE A 45 -21.09 -10.27 -0.94
C PHE A 45 -20.17 -11.10 -1.81
N ARG A 46 -20.08 -10.70 -3.09
CA ARG A 46 -19.18 -11.28 -4.09
C ARG A 46 -17.83 -11.59 -3.44
N GLU A 47 -17.28 -12.77 -3.72
CA GLU A 47 -15.83 -12.95 -3.66
C GLU A 47 -15.21 -11.78 -4.43
N TYR A 48 -14.68 -10.76 -3.74
CA TYR A 48 -13.98 -9.66 -4.36
C TYR A 48 -12.62 -10.20 -4.85
N ASN A 49 -12.67 -10.91 -5.97
CA ASN A 49 -11.61 -10.82 -6.96
C ASN A 49 -11.38 -9.33 -7.23
N GLN A 50 -10.11 -8.93 -7.43
CA GLN A 50 -9.71 -7.55 -7.76
C GLN A 50 -10.83 -6.87 -8.58
N PRO A 51 -11.43 -5.76 -8.10
CA PRO A 51 -12.52 -5.15 -8.83
C PRO A 51 -12.03 -4.80 -10.23
N VAL A 52 -12.68 -5.37 -11.24
CA VAL A 52 -12.39 -5.03 -12.64
C VAL A 52 -12.86 -3.59 -12.82
N MET A 53 -11.96 -2.63 -12.66
CA MET A 53 -12.25 -1.21 -12.84
C MET A 53 -12.20 -0.88 -14.33
N SER A 54 -13.24 -1.30 -15.05
CA SER A 54 -13.29 -1.24 -16.52
C SER A 54 -14.21 -0.15 -17.07
N SER A 55 -15.16 0.32 -16.27
CA SER A 55 -16.12 1.35 -16.66
C SER A 55 -15.96 2.64 -15.85
N ASP A 56 -16.38 3.76 -16.43
CA ASP A 56 -16.35 5.08 -15.77
C ASP A 56 -17.10 5.07 -14.44
N LEU A 57 -18.19 4.30 -14.34
CA LEU A 57 -18.98 4.15 -13.13
C LEU A 57 -18.27 3.34 -12.04
N GLU A 58 -17.50 2.31 -12.42
CA GLU A 58 -16.70 1.51 -11.48
C GLU A 58 -15.52 2.31 -10.93
N LEU A 59 -14.85 3.08 -11.78
CA LEU A 59 -13.79 4.02 -11.35
C LEU A 59 -14.35 5.06 -10.38
N TYR A 60 -15.51 5.64 -10.68
CA TYR A 60 -16.18 6.57 -9.77
C TYR A 60 -16.58 5.92 -8.45
N ARG A 61 -17.18 4.73 -8.49
CA ARG A 61 -17.55 3.96 -7.30
C ARG A 61 -16.34 3.75 -6.39
N MET A 62 -15.19 3.37 -6.95
CA MET A 62 -13.97 3.18 -6.17
C MET A 62 -13.50 4.48 -5.52
N MET A 63 -13.37 5.56 -6.31
CA MET A 63 -12.92 6.86 -5.79
C MET A 63 -13.87 7.41 -4.72
N TYR A 64 -15.18 7.26 -4.92
CA TYR A 64 -16.19 7.73 -3.98
C TYR A 64 -16.17 6.89 -2.69
N LEU A 65 -16.07 5.57 -2.79
CA LEU A 65 -15.94 4.68 -1.63
C LEU A 65 -14.73 5.07 -0.76
N ILE A 66 -13.57 5.33 -1.39
CA ILE A 66 -12.37 5.80 -0.69
C ILE A 66 -12.65 7.14 0.01
N ARG A 67 -13.19 8.13 -0.71
CA ARG A 67 -13.52 9.45 -0.14
C ARG A 67 -14.42 9.32 1.09
N ARG A 68 -15.50 8.54 0.98
CA ARG A 68 -16.49 8.38 2.05
C ARG A 68 -15.94 7.62 3.23
N PHE A 69 -15.13 6.59 3.02
CA PHE A 69 -14.42 5.91 4.11
C PHE A 69 -13.55 6.90 4.90
N GLU A 70 -12.76 7.71 4.20
CA GLU A 70 -11.83 8.65 4.83
C GLU A 70 -12.55 9.79 5.57
N GLU A 71 -13.60 10.36 4.98
CA GLU A 71 -14.44 11.36 5.63
C GLU A 71 -15.11 10.79 6.90
N ARG A 72 -15.60 9.54 6.83
CA ARG A 72 -16.17 8.85 8.00
C ARG A 72 -15.11 8.55 9.06
N ALA A 73 -13.91 8.13 8.66
CA ALA A 73 -12.79 7.88 9.57
C ALA A 73 -12.39 9.16 10.31
N LEU A 74 -12.25 10.29 9.61
CA LEU A 74 -11.96 11.59 10.23
C LEU A 74 -13.06 12.03 11.19
N ALA A 75 -14.33 11.84 10.83
CA ALA A 75 -15.45 12.15 11.70
C ALA A 75 -15.42 11.30 12.99
N GLU A 76 -15.23 9.98 12.89
CA GLU A 76 -15.16 9.09 14.05
C GLU A 76 -13.92 9.35 14.90
N PHE A 77 -12.81 9.71 14.26
CA PHE A 77 -11.59 10.12 14.94
C PHE A 77 -11.84 11.34 15.85
N SER A 78 -12.61 12.33 15.39
CA SER A 78 -12.98 13.50 16.18
C SER A 78 -13.81 13.15 17.44
N THR A 79 -14.49 12.00 17.44
CA THR A 79 -15.25 11.50 18.61
C THR A 79 -14.41 10.66 19.58
N GLY A 80 -13.14 10.40 19.24
CA GLY A 80 -12.21 9.59 20.05
C GLY A 80 -12.38 8.08 19.91
N LYS A 81 -13.13 7.60 18.91
CA LYS A 81 -13.32 6.15 18.66
C LYS A 81 -12.16 5.49 17.91
N LEU A 82 -11.33 6.26 17.22
CA LEU A 82 -10.13 5.77 16.53
C LEU A 82 -8.89 6.05 17.38
N PHE A 83 -7.97 5.09 17.40
CA PHE A 83 -6.74 5.18 18.20
C PHE A 83 -5.55 5.64 17.35
N GLY A 84 -4.63 6.38 17.97
CA GLY A 84 -3.36 6.78 17.36
C GLY A 84 -3.49 7.93 16.36
N THR A 85 -2.92 7.74 15.17
CA THR A 85 -2.91 8.72 14.07
C THR A 85 -3.79 8.23 12.93
N THR A 86 -4.27 9.15 12.09
CA THR A 86 -5.05 8.85 10.89
C THR A 86 -4.57 9.76 9.78
N HIS A 87 -4.23 9.17 8.63
CA HIS A 87 -3.68 9.88 7.47
C HIS A 87 -4.65 9.67 6.31
N ALA A 88 -5.56 10.62 6.11
CA ALA A 88 -6.64 10.49 5.15
C ALA A 88 -6.14 10.62 3.69
N TYR A 89 -6.52 9.70 2.81
CA TYR A 89 -6.16 9.68 1.39
C TYR A 89 -7.00 10.63 0.51
N ILE A 90 -7.62 11.64 1.13
CA ILE A 90 -8.55 12.57 0.49
C ILE A 90 -7.82 13.46 -0.53
N GLY A 91 -8.25 13.37 -1.79
CA GLY A 91 -7.70 14.10 -2.94
C GLY A 91 -6.80 13.27 -3.83
N GLN A 92 -6.40 12.07 -3.40
CA GLN A 92 -5.50 11.17 -4.12
C GLN A 92 -6.23 9.95 -4.70
N GLU A 93 -7.57 9.93 -4.69
CA GLU A 93 -8.35 8.74 -5.01
C GLU A 93 -8.14 8.24 -6.45
N ALA A 94 -7.91 9.15 -7.39
CA ALA A 94 -7.62 8.81 -8.78
C ALA A 94 -6.29 8.08 -8.94
N ASP A 95 -5.30 8.35 -8.07
CA ASP A 95 -3.99 7.69 -8.09
C ASP A 95 -4.17 6.20 -7.80
N ALA A 96 -4.88 5.89 -6.70
CA ALA A 96 -5.24 4.52 -6.35
C ALA A 96 -6.12 3.88 -7.44
N ALA A 97 -7.18 4.54 -7.89
CA ALA A 97 -8.06 3.96 -8.91
C ALA A 97 -7.30 3.62 -10.21
N ALA A 98 -6.41 4.51 -10.68
CA ALA A 98 -5.63 4.30 -11.90
C ALA A 98 -4.62 3.15 -11.77
N VAL A 99 -3.82 3.13 -10.68
CA VAL A 99 -2.80 2.09 -10.50
C VAL A 99 -3.46 0.73 -10.30
N PHE A 100 -4.43 0.62 -9.39
CA PHE A 100 -5.05 -0.66 -9.06
C PHE A 100 -5.93 -1.22 -10.21
N ALA A 101 -6.35 -0.40 -11.18
CA ALA A 101 -7.00 -0.87 -12.41
C ALA A 101 -6.05 -1.55 -13.42
N ALA A 102 -4.73 -1.42 -13.21
CA ALA A 102 -3.71 -1.98 -14.09
C ALA A 102 -3.03 -3.23 -13.50
N ILE A 103 -3.17 -3.51 -12.21
CA ILE A 103 -2.46 -4.62 -11.54
C ILE A 103 -3.18 -5.96 -11.69
N GLY A 104 -2.45 -7.04 -11.42
CA GLY A 104 -2.96 -8.39 -11.33
C GLY A 104 -3.15 -8.87 -9.89
N PRO A 105 -3.93 -9.94 -9.66
CA PRO A 105 -4.26 -10.44 -8.32
C PRO A 105 -3.05 -11.01 -7.54
N GLU A 106 -2.00 -11.41 -8.25
CA GLU A 106 -0.78 -11.96 -7.65
C GLU A 106 0.28 -10.90 -7.36
N ASP A 107 0.09 -9.66 -7.82
CA ASP A 107 1.04 -8.58 -7.55
C ASP A 107 1.09 -8.23 -6.06
N VAL A 108 2.26 -7.81 -5.60
CA VAL A 108 2.53 -7.53 -4.19
C VAL A 108 2.61 -6.03 -3.95
N ILE A 109 1.80 -5.54 -3.03
CA ILE A 109 1.57 -4.12 -2.79
C ILE A 109 2.21 -3.71 -1.48
N PHE A 110 3.06 -2.69 -1.56
CA PHE A 110 3.70 -2.04 -0.43
C PHE A 110 3.25 -0.59 -0.37
N SER A 111 2.39 -0.27 0.59
CA SER A 111 1.90 1.08 0.83
C SER A 111 2.69 1.78 1.94
N ASN A 112 2.69 3.11 1.90
CA ASN A 112 3.10 3.96 3.02
C ASN A 112 1.98 4.08 4.08
N HIS A 113 2.15 4.95 5.08
CA HIS A 113 1.20 5.16 6.18
C HIS A 113 -0.19 5.68 5.77
N ARG A 114 -0.34 6.25 4.57
CA ARG A 114 -1.61 6.74 4.01
C ARG A 114 -2.30 5.65 3.20
N CYS A 115 -2.43 4.47 3.79
CA CYS A 115 -2.70 3.23 3.05
C CYS A 115 -4.18 2.89 2.82
N HIS A 116 -5.13 3.60 3.42
CA HIS A 116 -6.54 3.19 3.37
C HIS A 116 -7.08 3.17 1.93
N GLY A 117 -6.82 4.24 1.16
CA GLY A 117 -7.20 4.31 -0.25
C GLY A 117 -6.61 3.17 -1.09
N HIS A 118 -5.32 2.88 -0.91
CA HIS A 118 -4.67 1.74 -1.56
C HIS A 118 -5.30 0.39 -1.16
N PHE A 119 -5.60 0.19 0.13
CA PHE A 119 -6.19 -1.05 0.62
C PHE A 119 -7.59 -1.26 0.04
N LEU A 120 -8.42 -0.21 0.02
CA LEU A 120 -9.76 -0.26 -0.57
C LEU A 120 -9.70 -0.49 -2.09
N ALA A 121 -8.79 0.19 -2.79
CA ALA A 121 -8.55 0.00 -4.22
C ALA A 121 -8.07 -1.43 -4.56
N TYR A 122 -7.29 -2.04 -3.67
CA TYR A 122 -6.87 -3.43 -3.77
C TYR A 122 -8.00 -4.46 -3.55
N GLY A 123 -9.21 -4.01 -3.21
CA GLY A 123 -10.37 -4.87 -2.94
C GLY A 123 -10.53 -5.26 -1.46
N GLY A 124 -9.93 -4.49 -0.56
CA GLY A 124 -10.06 -4.68 0.88
C GLY A 124 -11.46 -4.36 1.43
N ASP A 125 -11.84 -5.05 2.50
CA ASP A 125 -13.15 -4.87 3.17
C ASP A 125 -13.16 -3.61 4.06
N PRO A 126 -14.03 -2.61 3.77
CA PRO A 126 -14.16 -1.41 4.60
C PRO A 126 -14.47 -1.69 6.07
N TYR A 127 -15.24 -2.75 6.37
CA TYR A 127 -15.55 -3.14 7.75
C TYR A 127 -14.29 -3.61 8.49
N ARG A 128 -13.48 -4.47 7.87
CA ARG A 128 -12.23 -4.95 8.47
C ARG A 128 -11.24 -3.81 8.68
N LEU A 129 -11.20 -2.85 7.75
CA LEU A 129 -10.39 -1.65 7.89
C LEU A 129 -10.88 -0.78 9.06
N ALA A 130 -12.18 -0.46 9.11
CA ALA A 130 -12.76 0.31 10.22
C ALA A 130 -12.52 -0.37 11.58
N ALA A 131 -12.67 -1.69 11.66
CA ALA A 131 -12.37 -2.49 12.85
C ALA A 131 -10.89 -2.37 13.25
N GLU A 132 -9.96 -2.42 12.30
CA GLU A 132 -8.52 -2.24 12.58
C GLU A 132 -8.22 -0.84 13.12
N LEU A 133 -8.77 0.21 12.50
CA LEU A 133 -8.60 1.61 12.93
C LEU A 133 -9.18 1.87 14.34
N MET A 134 -10.24 1.16 14.70
CA MET A 134 -10.86 1.20 16.03
C MET A 134 -10.21 0.23 17.04
N GLY A 135 -9.12 -0.45 16.67
CA GLY A 135 -8.41 -1.36 17.56
C GLY A 135 -9.22 -2.61 17.95
N ARG A 136 -10.12 -3.08 17.09
CA ARG A 136 -11.01 -4.22 17.35
C ARG A 136 -10.36 -5.53 16.95
N ALA A 137 -10.70 -6.62 17.66
CA ALA A 137 -10.13 -7.95 17.41
C ALA A 137 -10.45 -8.51 16.01
N THR A 138 -11.53 -8.01 15.40
CA THR A 138 -11.99 -8.33 14.05
C THR A 138 -11.23 -7.57 12.96
N GLY A 139 -10.34 -6.65 13.33
CA GLY A 139 -9.48 -5.91 12.41
C GLY A 139 -8.54 -6.81 11.60
N LEU A 140 -7.93 -6.23 10.56
CA LEU A 140 -7.07 -6.89 9.59
C LEU A 140 -5.89 -7.64 10.22
N VAL A 141 -5.29 -7.07 11.27
CA VAL A 141 -4.20 -7.67 12.04
C VAL A 141 -4.56 -7.75 13.53
N GLY A 142 -5.85 -7.92 13.80
CA GLY A 142 -6.41 -8.08 15.15
C GLY A 142 -6.49 -6.78 15.96
N GLY A 143 -6.56 -5.62 15.29
CA GLY A 143 -6.68 -4.32 15.94
C GLY A 143 -5.39 -3.82 16.58
N ARG A 144 -4.24 -4.34 16.16
CA ARG A 144 -2.91 -4.03 16.74
C ARG A 144 -2.09 -3.10 15.87
N GLY A 145 -2.35 -3.09 14.56
CA GLY A 145 -1.61 -2.29 13.61
C GLY A 145 -2.16 -0.88 13.47
N GLY A 146 -3.47 -0.72 13.68
CA GLY A 146 -4.16 0.56 13.53
C GLY A 146 -4.09 1.09 12.09
N SER A 147 -4.02 2.41 11.95
CA SER A 147 -4.09 3.08 10.64
C SER A 147 -2.89 2.82 9.73
N GLN A 148 -1.70 2.55 10.27
CA GLN A 148 -0.45 2.56 9.50
C GLN A 148 0.14 1.18 9.18
N HIS A 149 -0.29 0.13 9.90
CA HIS A 149 0.32 -1.20 9.83
C HIS A 149 -0.71 -2.26 9.48
N ILE A 150 -1.07 -2.32 8.21
CA ILE A 150 -2.09 -3.22 7.69
C ILE A 150 -1.42 -4.32 6.87
N HIS A 151 -1.92 -5.54 7.03
CA HIS A 151 -1.58 -6.67 6.18
C HIS A 151 -2.84 -7.45 5.82
N TRP A 152 -2.99 -7.73 4.51
CA TRP A 152 -4.07 -8.57 4.00
C TRP A 152 -3.67 -9.12 2.63
N ARG A 153 -3.60 -10.44 2.49
CA ARG A 153 -3.12 -11.09 1.25
C ARG A 153 -1.73 -10.57 0.87
N ASN A 154 -1.54 -10.06 -0.34
CA ASN A 154 -0.28 -9.49 -0.80
C ASN A 154 -0.19 -7.96 -0.55
N PHE A 155 -1.03 -7.41 0.32
CA PHE A 155 -0.97 -6.00 0.73
C PHE A 155 -0.21 -5.85 2.05
N TYR A 156 0.72 -4.90 2.09
CA TYR A 156 1.52 -4.55 3.24
C TYR A 156 1.60 -3.03 3.36
N SER A 157 1.48 -2.48 4.57
CA SER A 157 1.78 -1.08 4.84
C SER A 157 2.67 -0.88 6.06
N ASN A 158 3.41 0.24 6.07
CA ASN A 158 4.17 0.64 7.25
C ASN A 158 4.24 2.17 7.43
N GLY A 159 4.61 2.56 8.66
CA GLY A 159 4.77 3.96 9.06
C GLY A 159 6.17 4.54 8.89
N ILE A 160 7.19 3.71 8.64
CA ILE A 160 8.58 4.16 8.54
C ILE A 160 8.84 4.66 7.12
N GLN A 161 9.07 5.96 6.97
CA GLN A 161 9.38 6.58 5.68
C GLN A 161 10.59 5.89 5.03
N GLY A 162 10.44 5.48 3.77
CA GLY A 162 11.47 4.73 3.03
C GLY A 162 11.68 3.28 3.49
N GLY A 163 11.27 2.91 4.71
CA GLY A 163 11.57 1.61 5.31
C GLY A 163 10.96 0.41 4.59
N ILE A 164 9.86 0.59 3.85
CA ILE A 164 9.24 -0.49 3.07
C ILE A 164 9.90 -0.73 1.71
N VAL A 165 10.68 0.24 1.22
CA VAL A 165 11.23 0.20 -0.15
C VAL A 165 12.22 -0.95 -0.36
N PRO A 166 13.20 -1.20 0.54
CA PRO A 166 14.09 -2.35 0.40
C PRO A 166 13.34 -3.69 0.48
N VAL A 167 12.24 -3.76 1.25
CA VAL A 167 11.42 -4.97 1.36
C VAL A 167 10.70 -5.24 0.05
N ALA A 168 10.09 -4.22 -0.57
CA ALA A 168 9.47 -4.32 -1.88
C ALA A 168 10.49 -4.78 -2.95
N THR A 169 11.68 -4.21 -2.96
CA THR A 169 12.77 -4.63 -3.86
C THR A 169 13.20 -6.07 -3.61
N GLY A 170 13.28 -6.51 -2.35
CA GLY A 170 13.57 -7.91 -2.00
C GLY A 170 12.47 -8.88 -2.45
N ILE A 171 11.21 -8.50 -2.37
CA ILE A 171 10.09 -9.31 -2.86
C ILE A 171 10.07 -9.36 -4.40
N ALA A 172 10.38 -8.27 -5.08
CA ALA A 172 10.57 -8.28 -6.54
C ALA A 172 11.66 -9.28 -6.97
N LEU A 173 12.76 -9.37 -6.22
CA LEU A 173 13.79 -10.40 -6.43
C LEU A 173 13.23 -11.81 -6.21
N ALA A 174 12.45 -12.02 -5.15
CA ALA A 174 11.84 -13.32 -4.87
C ALA A 174 10.85 -13.76 -5.96
N GLU A 175 9.99 -12.87 -6.43
CA GLU A 175 9.03 -13.14 -7.51
C GLU A 175 9.72 -13.41 -8.85
N LYS A 176 10.79 -12.65 -9.16
CA LYS A 176 11.66 -12.93 -10.29
C LYS A 176 12.29 -14.33 -10.21
N ALA A 177 12.80 -14.72 -9.03
CA ALA A 177 13.41 -16.03 -8.83
C ALA A 177 12.39 -17.18 -8.97
N LYS A 178 11.14 -16.96 -8.53
CA LYS A 178 10.03 -17.90 -8.69
C LYS A 178 9.50 -17.97 -10.12
N LYS A 179 9.77 -16.97 -10.97
CA LYS A 179 9.15 -16.81 -12.29
C LYS A 179 7.62 -16.77 -12.23
N SER A 180 7.07 -16.16 -11.18
CA SER A 180 5.61 -16.08 -10.96
C SER A 180 4.91 -15.14 -11.94
N GLY A 181 5.63 -14.17 -12.51
CA GLY A 181 5.05 -13.10 -13.33
C GLY A 181 4.40 -11.98 -12.51
N ALA A 182 4.42 -12.09 -11.18
CA ALA A 182 4.00 -11.04 -10.26
C ALA A 182 5.05 -9.92 -10.19
N ILE A 183 4.59 -8.68 -10.02
CA ILE A 183 5.44 -7.53 -9.76
C ILE A 183 5.29 -7.06 -8.31
N SER A 184 6.33 -6.40 -7.79
CA SER A 184 6.22 -5.63 -6.55
C SER A 184 5.88 -4.19 -6.88
N ILE A 185 4.91 -3.60 -6.21
CA ILE A 185 4.53 -2.19 -6.37
C ILE A 185 4.70 -1.51 -5.03
N VAL A 186 5.46 -0.42 -5.00
CA VAL A 186 5.73 0.33 -3.78
C VAL A 186 5.31 1.79 -3.92
N PHE A 187 4.36 2.21 -3.10
CA PHE A 187 3.85 3.57 -3.03
C PHE A 187 4.66 4.40 -2.03
N ILE A 188 5.20 5.52 -2.48
CA ILE A 188 6.00 6.45 -1.68
C ILE A 188 5.52 7.89 -1.90
N GLY A 189 5.57 8.72 -0.86
CA GLY A 189 5.37 10.16 -1.00
C GLY A 189 6.64 10.88 -1.43
N ASP A 190 6.52 12.13 -1.91
CA ASP A 190 7.62 13.01 -2.29
C ASP A 190 8.69 13.18 -1.21
N GLY A 191 8.30 13.23 0.07
CA GLY A 191 9.26 13.28 1.18
C GLY A 191 10.20 12.07 1.24
N THR A 192 9.78 10.91 0.72
CA THR A 192 10.60 9.68 0.70
C THR A 192 11.80 9.82 -0.23
N LEU A 193 11.81 10.82 -1.11
CA LEU A 193 12.96 11.15 -1.95
C LEU A 193 14.14 11.67 -1.12
N GLY A 194 13.95 12.01 0.17
CA GLY A 194 15.04 12.29 1.09
C GLY A 194 15.74 11.05 1.65
N GLU A 195 15.17 9.85 1.49
CA GLU A 195 15.65 8.63 2.17
C GLU A 195 16.76 7.92 1.39
N GLY A 196 17.88 7.62 2.06
CA GLY A 196 19.01 6.89 1.47
C GLY A 196 18.64 5.48 0.98
N ALA A 197 17.79 4.79 1.75
CA ALA A 197 17.35 3.42 1.45
C ALA A 197 16.59 3.32 0.12
N LEU A 198 15.95 4.40 -0.34
CA LEU A 198 15.35 4.45 -1.67
C LEU A 198 16.43 4.28 -2.73
N TYR A 199 17.50 5.06 -2.69
CA TYR A 199 18.56 5.06 -3.71
C TYR A 199 19.35 3.75 -3.75
N GLU A 200 19.61 3.16 -2.59
CA GLU A 200 20.18 1.81 -2.51
C GLU A 200 19.28 0.79 -3.21
N SER A 201 17.97 0.88 -2.98
CA SER A 201 16.96 0.02 -3.61
C SER A 201 16.87 0.24 -5.12
N LEU A 202 16.90 1.50 -5.60
CA LEU A 202 16.91 1.83 -7.04
C LEU A 202 18.13 1.22 -7.72
N ASN A 203 19.31 1.36 -7.11
CA ASN A 203 20.54 0.77 -7.63
C ASN A 203 20.44 -0.77 -7.76
N ILE A 204 19.96 -1.45 -6.72
CA ILE A 204 19.77 -2.91 -6.74
C ILE A 204 18.74 -3.32 -7.79
N ALA A 205 17.59 -2.63 -7.85
CA ALA A 205 16.53 -2.93 -8.79
C ALA A 205 16.98 -2.78 -10.25
N ALA A 206 17.71 -1.71 -10.56
CA ALA A 206 18.30 -1.48 -11.88
C ALA A 206 19.36 -2.53 -12.23
N LEU A 207 20.33 -2.73 -11.33
CA LEU A 207 21.45 -3.66 -11.54
C LEU A 207 20.96 -5.08 -11.80
N TRP A 208 19.95 -5.53 -11.02
CA TRP A 208 19.43 -6.89 -11.12
C TRP A 208 18.21 -7.02 -12.01
N LYS A 209 17.76 -5.93 -12.64
CA LYS A 209 16.56 -5.89 -13.51
C LYS A 209 15.36 -6.51 -12.80
N LEU A 210 14.95 -5.93 -11.68
CA LEU A 210 13.88 -6.47 -10.84
C LEU A 210 12.51 -5.96 -11.29
N PRO A 211 11.45 -6.80 -11.24
CA PRO A 211 10.08 -6.41 -11.57
C PRO A 211 9.45 -5.60 -10.43
N VAL A 212 9.91 -4.37 -10.25
CA VAL A 212 9.42 -3.44 -9.23
C VAL A 212 8.94 -2.14 -9.86
N LEU A 213 7.74 -1.72 -9.49
CA LEU A 213 7.18 -0.41 -9.81
C LEU A 213 7.25 0.50 -8.59
N TYR A 214 7.97 1.60 -8.70
CA TYR A 214 7.98 2.68 -7.71
C TYR A 214 6.91 3.71 -8.08
N VAL A 215 5.86 3.83 -7.29
CA VAL A 215 4.81 4.84 -7.48
C VAL A 215 5.08 6.00 -6.53
N VAL A 216 5.41 7.16 -7.08
CA VAL A 216 5.63 8.40 -6.32
C VAL A 216 4.37 9.24 -6.35
N GLU A 217 3.74 9.37 -5.20
CA GLU A 217 2.61 10.27 -4.99
C GLU A 217 3.14 11.63 -4.53
N ASN A 218 3.39 12.51 -5.50
CA ASN A 218 3.85 13.86 -5.22
C ASN A 218 2.65 14.76 -4.87
N ASN A 219 2.29 14.78 -3.59
CA ASN A 219 1.22 15.63 -3.06
C ASN A 219 1.72 17.00 -2.55
N ARG A 220 2.92 17.40 -2.96
CA ARG A 220 3.58 18.71 -2.77
C ARG A 220 4.09 19.05 -1.38
N TYR A 221 3.85 18.20 -0.38
CA TYR A 221 4.23 18.48 1.01
C TYR A 221 4.65 17.21 1.76
N ALA A 222 5.85 17.18 2.33
CA ALA A 222 6.28 16.18 3.29
C ALA A 222 5.98 16.66 4.72
N GLN A 223 4.93 16.12 5.34
CA GLN A 223 4.36 16.65 6.59
C GLN A 223 3.98 18.13 6.47
N THR A 224 4.86 19.03 6.87
CA THR A 224 4.71 20.49 6.80
C THR A 224 5.68 21.15 5.83
N THR A 225 6.62 20.40 5.25
CA THR A 225 7.67 20.92 4.38
C THR A 225 7.23 20.84 2.90
N PRO A 226 7.09 21.97 2.19
CA PRO A 226 6.90 21.98 0.74
C PRO A 226 8.01 21.21 0.01
N THR A 227 7.67 20.51 -1.07
CA THR A 227 8.62 19.66 -1.81
C THR A 227 9.86 20.42 -2.25
N GLU A 228 9.72 21.67 -2.70
CA GLU A 228 10.82 22.54 -3.14
C GLU A 228 11.84 22.87 -2.04
N LEU A 229 11.47 22.72 -0.76
CA LEU A 229 12.37 22.91 0.37
C LEU A 229 13.03 21.59 0.83
N GLY A 230 12.46 20.44 0.47
CA GLY A 230 12.93 19.12 0.89
C GLY A 230 13.65 18.30 -0.20
N VAL A 231 13.35 18.58 -1.47
CA VAL A 231 13.81 17.76 -2.60
C VAL A 231 14.45 18.65 -3.67
N ALA A 232 15.77 18.52 -3.83
CA ALA A 232 16.50 19.21 -4.89
C ALA A 232 16.29 18.52 -6.26
N GLY A 233 16.30 19.32 -7.33
CA GLY A 233 16.25 18.81 -8.71
C GLY A 233 14.90 18.20 -9.11
N SER A 234 14.90 17.53 -10.27
CA SER A 234 13.70 16.90 -10.84
C SER A 234 13.44 15.53 -10.22
N ILE A 235 12.20 15.25 -9.82
CA ILE A 235 11.78 13.93 -9.32
C ILE A 235 12.05 12.83 -10.39
N PRO A 236 11.60 12.97 -11.66
CA PRO A 236 11.95 12.00 -12.70
C PRO A 236 13.44 11.77 -12.90
N ALA A 237 14.25 12.83 -12.80
CA ALA A 237 15.70 12.71 -13.01
C ALA A 237 16.37 11.77 -11.99
N ARG A 238 15.82 11.64 -10.78
CA ARG A 238 16.35 10.72 -9.76
C ARG A 238 16.24 9.26 -10.18
N PHE A 239 15.13 8.85 -10.78
CA PHE A 239 14.96 7.48 -11.28
C PHE A 239 15.75 7.25 -12.57
N LYS A 240 15.70 8.21 -13.50
CA LYS A 240 16.44 8.17 -14.77
C LYS A 240 17.95 8.06 -14.56
N ALA A 241 18.51 8.63 -13.49
CA ALA A 241 19.92 8.51 -13.14
C ALA A 241 20.38 7.05 -12.88
N PHE A 242 19.47 6.16 -12.48
CA PHE A 242 19.74 4.72 -12.32
C PHE A 242 19.33 3.90 -13.55
N GLY A 243 18.93 4.55 -14.65
CA GLY A 243 18.44 3.86 -15.86
C GLY A 243 17.07 3.23 -15.70
N ILE A 244 16.23 3.72 -14.78
CA ILE A 244 14.87 3.25 -14.57
C ILE A 244 13.92 4.04 -15.46
N GLU A 245 13.14 3.33 -16.29
CA GLU A 245 12.13 3.97 -17.14
C GLU A 245 11.07 4.64 -16.28
N THR A 246 10.69 5.87 -16.63
CA THR A 246 9.94 6.75 -15.74
C THR A 246 8.81 7.45 -16.47
N TRP A 247 7.58 7.19 -16.03
CA TRP A 247 6.37 7.89 -16.43
C TRP A 247 6.00 8.97 -15.42
N GLU A 248 5.33 10.00 -15.91
CA GLU A 248 4.91 11.15 -15.12
C GLU A 248 3.53 11.63 -15.61
N ALA A 249 2.63 11.93 -14.67
CA ALA A 249 1.36 12.56 -14.96
C ALA A 249 1.00 13.60 -13.90
N ALA A 250 0.54 14.76 -14.34
CA ALA A 250 0.05 15.84 -13.49
C ALA A 250 -1.44 16.07 -13.73
N SER A 251 -2.24 15.16 -13.18
CA SER A 251 -3.69 15.15 -13.31
C SER A 251 -4.29 14.39 -12.13
N SER A 252 -5.54 14.72 -11.80
CA SER A 252 -6.40 13.91 -10.93
C SER A 252 -7.62 13.37 -11.70
N ASP A 253 -7.60 13.46 -13.03
CA ASP A 253 -8.53 12.74 -13.89
C ASP A 253 -8.04 11.30 -14.08
N VAL A 254 -8.78 10.35 -13.51
CA VAL A 254 -8.47 8.91 -13.58
C VAL A 254 -8.37 8.39 -15.01
N LEU A 255 -9.08 8.98 -15.97
CA LEU A 255 -8.98 8.58 -17.39
C LEU A 255 -7.69 9.07 -18.05
N THR A 256 -7.07 10.13 -17.51
CA THR A 256 -5.72 10.56 -17.89
C THR A 256 -4.66 9.69 -17.23
N LEU A 257 -4.85 9.33 -15.95
CA LEU A 257 -3.88 8.55 -15.19
C LEU A 257 -3.85 7.06 -15.60
N GLY A 258 -4.99 6.48 -15.96
CA GLY A 258 -5.14 5.06 -16.26
C GLY A 258 -4.19 4.53 -17.33
N PRO A 259 -4.10 5.14 -18.52
CA PRO A 259 -3.16 4.72 -19.57
C PRO A 259 -1.70 4.79 -19.12
N VAL A 260 -1.31 5.86 -18.43
CA VAL A 260 0.08 6.06 -17.95
C VAL A 260 0.43 5.03 -16.88
N ALA A 261 -0.49 4.74 -15.96
CA ALA A 261 -0.31 3.72 -14.95
C ALA A 261 -0.19 2.32 -15.57
N ARG A 262 -0.99 2.02 -16.60
CA ARG A 262 -0.93 0.75 -17.33
C ARG A 262 0.42 0.55 -18.02
N GLU A 263 0.95 1.56 -18.70
CA GLU A 263 2.28 1.47 -19.33
C GLU A 263 3.38 1.19 -18.30
N ALA A 264 3.36 1.88 -17.15
CA ALA A 264 4.34 1.67 -16.09
C ALA A 264 4.25 0.26 -15.47
N VAL A 265 3.03 -0.24 -15.25
CA VAL A 265 2.79 -1.61 -14.75
C VAL A 265 3.25 -2.65 -15.77
N ASP A 266 2.92 -2.48 -17.05
CA ASP A 266 3.30 -3.40 -18.11
C ASP A 266 4.83 -3.46 -18.29
N HIS A 267 5.52 -2.32 -18.17
CA HIS A 267 6.97 -2.28 -18.15
C HIS A 267 7.56 -3.03 -16.96
N ALA A 268 7.03 -2.80 -15.75
CA ALA A 268 7.45 -3.56 -14.57
C ALA A 268 7.28 -5.07 -14.76
N ARG A 269 6.14 -5.46 -15.36
CA ARG A 269 5.79 -6.85 -15.64
C ARG A 269 6.68 -7.50 -16.70
N SER A 270 7.30 -6.71 -17.59
CA SER A 270 8.32 -7.18 -18.53
C SER A 270 9.62 -7.65 -17.86
N GLY A 271 9.76 -7.44 -16.54
CA GLY A 271 10.93 -7.87 -15.76
C GLY A 271 12.00 -6.79 -15.61
N LEU A 272 11.62 -5.51 -15.76
CA LEU A 272 12.49 -4.35 -15.60
C LEU A 272 11.91 -3.43 -14.51
N PRO A 273 12.73 -2.66 -13.78
CA PRO A 273 12.20 -1.69 -12.82
C PRO A 273 11.54 -0.52 -13.56
N ALA A 274 10.47 0.01 -12.98
CA ALA A 274 9.73 1.16 -13.50
C ALA A 274 9.46 2.18 -12.39
N ALA A 275 9.29 3.44 -12.78
CA ALA A 275 8.82 4.50 -11.89
C ALA A 275 7.60 5.22 -12.49
N LEU A 276 6.59 5.48 -11.67
CA LEU A 276 5.41 6.26 -12.02
C LEU A 276 5.29 7.44 -11.06
N ILE A 277 5.34 8.66 -11.57
CA ILE A 277 5.23 9.88 -10.76
C ILE A 277 3.85 10.51 -10.99
N LEU A 278 3.07 10.57 -9.93
CA LEU A 278 1.73 11.14 -9.91
C LEU A 278 1.78 12.47 -9.16
N HIS A 279 1.67 13.57 -9.89
CA HIS A 279 1.57 14.91 -9.30
C HIS A 279 0.12 15.16 -8.89
N THR A 280 -0.12 14.98 -7.61
CA THR A 280 -1.44 14.94 -6.97
C THR A 280 -1.52 15.99 -5.87
N TYR A 281 -2.56 15.96 -5.05
CA TYR A 281 -2.68 16.86 -3.90
C TYR A 281 -3.50 16.22 -2.77
N ARG A 282 -3.05 16.39 -1.52
CA ARG A 282 -3.85 16.01 -0.34
C ARG A 282 -4.67 17.18 0.16
N PHE A 283 -5.98 17.02 0.27
CA PHE A 283 -6.86 18.09 0.77
C PHE A 283 -6.98 18.11 2.29
N SER A 284 -6.66 17.00 2.95
CA SER A 284 -6.53 16.95 4.41
C SER A 284 -5.11 17.27 4.87
N ALA A 285 -4.98 17.61 6.14
CA ALA A 285 -3.69 17.76 6.82
C ALA A 285 -2.83 16.47 6.70
N HIS A 286 -1.55 16.56 7.07
CA HIS A 286 -0.66 15.39 7.05
C HIS A 286 -1.27 14.22 7.85
N SER A 287 -1.74 14.52 9.07
CA SER A 287 -2.46 13.62 9.98
C SER A 287 -3.52 14.41 10.78
N LYS A 288 -3.80 14.08 12.05
CA LYS A 288 -4.72 14.81 12.96
C LYS A 288 -4.30 16.27 13.25
N GLY A 289 -3.03 16.62 13.03
CA GLY A 289 -2.46 17.90 13.47
C GLY A 289 -2.96 19.13 12.70
N ASP A 290 -2.58 20.30 13.22
CA ASP A 290 -2.81 21.59 12.56
C ASP A 290 -2.19 21.59 11.16
N ASP A 291 -2.97 22.06 10.19
CA ASP A 291 -2.50 22.24 8.81
C ASP A 291 -1.98 23.68 8.67
N PRO A 292 -0.65 23.89 8.55
CA PRO A 292 -0.09 25.24 8.45
C PRO A 292 -0.26 25.83 7.04
N ARG A 293 -0.81 25.08 6.08
CA ARG A 293 -1.06 25.56 4.72
C ARG A 293 -2.20 26.56 4.69
N ASP A 294 -2.16 27.46 3.71
CA ASP A 294 -3.23 28.43 3.50
C ASP A 294 -4.53 27.70 3.09
N PRO A 295 -5.64 27.85 3.84
CA PRO A 295 -6.92 27.28 3.46
C PRO A 295 -7.39 27.70 2.05
N ALA A 296 -7.01 28.89 1.57
CA ALA A 296 -7.34 29.35 0.23
C ALA A 296 -6.61 28.56 -0.86
N GLU A 297 -5.37 28.14 -0.61
CA GLU A 297 -4.61 27.27 -1.51
C GLU A 297 -5.29 25.90 -1.65
N ILE A 298 -5.69 25.31 -0.52
CA ILE A 298 -6.37 24.02 -0.48
C ILE A 298 -7.72 24.11 -1.21
N ALA A 299 -8.52 25.15 -0.92
CA ALA A 299 -9.82 25.34 -1.54
C ALA A 299 -9.72 25.53 -3.07
N LYS A 300 -8.78 26.37 -3.51
CA LYS A 300 -8.50 26.57 -4.94
C LYS A 300 -8.09 25.26 -5.60
N THR A 301 -7.10 24.57 -5.03
CA THR A 301 -6.61 23.32 -5.60
C THR A 301 -7.71 22.26 -5.64
N ARG A 302 -8.55 22.17 -4.60
CA ARG A 302 -9.70 21.24 -4.60
C ARG A 302 -10.69 21.53 -5.71
N ALA A 303 -11.01 22.80 -5.97
CA ALA A 303 -11.92 23.16 -7.06
C ALA A 303 -11.38 22.77 -8.44
N GLU A 304 -10.06 22.76 -8.62
CA GLU A 304 -9.38 22.46 -9.89
C GLU A 304 -8.99 20.98 -10.04
N PHE A 305 -8.70 20.28 -8.93
CA PHE A 305 -8.07 18.96 -8.90
C PHE A 305 -8.85 17.89 -8.10
N ASP A 306 -10.06 18.11 -7.58
CA ASP A 306 -10.77 17.02 -6.89
C ASP A 306 -11.21 15.93 -7.90
N PRO A 307 -10.71 14.68 -7.77
CA PRO A 307 -10.98 13.63 -8.76
C PRO A 307 -12.47 13.30 -8.89
N LEU A 308 -13.26 13.47 -7.82
CA LEU A 308 -14.71 13.25 -7.86
C LEU A 308 -15.43 14.35 -8.63
N ILE A 309 -14.98 15.61 -8.46
CA ILE A 309 -15.55 16.76 -9.20
C ILE A 309 -15.20 16.63 -10.67
N LEU A 310 -13.96 16.27 -10.97
CA LEU A 310 -13.51 16.10 -12.35
C LEU A 310 -14.28 14.98 -13.04
N HIS A 311 -14.46 13.81 -12.41
CA HIS A 311 -15.03 12.63 -13.05
C HIS A 311 -16.56 12.64 -13.15
N ALA A 312 -17.26 13.18 -12.13
CA ALA A 312 -18.73 13.12 -12.02
C ALA A 312 -19.52 13.59 -13.27
N PRO A 313 -19.13 14.66 -14.00
CA PRO A 313 -19.86 15.11 -15.20
C PRO A 313 -19.93 14.10 -16.36
N ARG A 314 -19.11 13.04 -16.32
CA ARG A 314 -19.12 11.96 -17.34
C ARG A 314 -20.21 10.92 -17.10
N LEU A 315 -20.88 10.96 -15.95
CA LEU A 315 -21.78 9.90 -15.51
C LEU A 315 -23.25 10.31 -15.67
N ASP A 316 -24.11 9.31 -15.91
CA ASP A 316 -25.54 9.49 -15.74
C ASP A 316 -25.87 9.85 -14.29
N PRO A 317 -26.65 10.93 -14.03
CA PRO A 317 -26.94 11.39 -12.68
C PRO A 317 -27.62 10.35 -11.79
N ALA A 318 -28.52 9.52 -12.33
CA ALA A 318 -29.23 8.51 -11.56
C ALA A 318 -28.32 7.32 -11.21
N ALA A 319 -27.49 6.88 -12.16
CA ALA A 319 -26.47 5.85 -11.91
C ALA A 319 -25.46 6.31 -10.86
N ARG A 320 -25.00 7.57 -10.95
CA ARG A 320 -24.09 8.18 -9.97
C ARG A 320 -24.72 8.21 -8.57
N ALA A 321 -25.93 8.75 -8.43
CA ALA A 321 -26.61 8.83 -7.15
C ALA A 321 -26.84 7.45 -6.50
N SER A 322 -27.12 6.42 -7.32
CA SER A 322 -27.25 5.04 -6.86
C SER A 322 -25.93 4.51 -6.28
N VAL A 323 -24.80 4.75 -6.95
CA VAL A 323 -23.46 4.38 -6.48
C VAL A 323 -23.08 5.12 -5.21
N GLU A 324 -23.37 6.41 -5.13
CA GLU A 324 -23.12 7.22 -3.94
C GLU A 324 -23.89 6.67 -2.73
N ALA A 325 -25.20 6.40 -2.89
CA ALA A 325 -26.03 5.83 -1.84
C ALA A 325 -25.59 4.42 -1.40
N GLU A 326 -25.17 3.58 -2.35
CA GLU A 326 -24.62 2.25 -2.05
C GLU A 326 -23.33 2.36 -1.22
N ALA A 327 -22.39 3.20 -1.64
CA ALA A 327 -21.14 3.41 -0.93
C ALA A 327 -21.36 3.97 0.47
N ASP A 328 -22.24 4.97 0.62
CA ASP A 328 -22.62 5.52 1.92
C ASP A 328 -23.15 4.42 2.86
N ALA A 329 -24.09 3.60 2.39
CA ALA A 329 -24.65 2.51 3.19
C ALA A 329 -23.58 1.48 3.60
N VAL A 330 -22.66 1.13 2.70
CA VAL A 330 -21.54 0.20 2.99
C VAL A 330 -20.61 0.79 4.06
N ILE A 331 -20.25 2.06 3.95
CA ILE A 331 -19.36 2.73 4.90
C ILE A 331 -20.03 2.89 6.27
N ASP A 332 -21.30 3.27 6.31
CA ASP A 332 -22.03 3.39 7.58
C ASP A 332 -22.17 2.04 8.28
N ASP A 333 -22.56 0.97 7.57
CA ASP A 333 -22.61 -0.39 8.12
C ASP A 333 -21.24 -0.84 8.65
N ALA A 334 -20.17 -0.57 7.90
CA ALA A 334 -18.80 -0.92 8.29
C ALA A 334 -18.41 -0.32 9.64
N PHE A 335 -18.63 0.99 9.82
CA PHE A 335 -18.30 1.68 11.07
C PHE A 335 -19.23 1.32 12.23
N GLU A 336 -20.53 1.11 11.96
CA GLU A 336 -21.48 0.67 12.98
C GLU A 336 -21.16 -0.72 13.52
N ARG A 337 -20.82 -1.66 12.65
CA ARG A 337 -20.41 -3.01 13.04
C ARG A 337 -19.09 -2.99 13.81
N ALA A 338 -18.09 -2.28 13.28
CA ALA A 338 -16.79 -2.14 13.94
C ALA A 338 -16.92 -1.57 15.37
N THR A 339 -17.83 -0.62 15.58
CA THR A 339 -18.07 -0.04 16.92
C THR A 339 -18.58 -1.07 17.94
N LYS A 340 -19.32 -2.08 17.48
CA LYS A 340 -19.93 -3.14 18.31
C LYS A 340 -18.98 -4.31 18.56
N ASP A 341 -17.87 -4.40 17.83
CA ASP A 341 -16.92 -5.51 17.94
C ASP A 341 -16.12 -5.48 19.24
N PRO A 342 -15.67 -6.63 19.75
CA PRO A 342 -14.84 -6.68 20.94
C PRO A 342 -13.43 -6.13 20.67
N PHE A 343 -12.84 -5.53 21.69
CA PHE A 343 -11.40 -5.27 21.73
C PHE A 343 -10.62 -6.60 21.81
N PRO A 344 -9.37 -6.65 21.32
CA PRO A 344 -8.53 -7.83 21.47
C PRO A 344 -8.26 -8.10 22.96
N VAL A 345 -8.41 -9.36 23.37
CA VAL A 345 -8.07 -9.79 24.72
C VAL A 345 -6.58 -10.12 24.75
N LEU A 346 -5.85 -9.52 25.70
CA LEU A 346 -4.49 -9.94 26.01
C LEU A 346 -4.57 -11.31 26.72
N GLU A 347 -4.29 -12.39 26.01
CA GLU A 347 -4.04 -13.66 26.69
C GLU A 347 -2.77 -13.53 27.55
N SER A 348 -2.88 -13.78 28.85
CA SER A 348 -1.77 -13.68 29.82
C SER A 348 -0.68 -14.74 29.65
N LYS A 349 -0.65 -15.46 28.53
CA LYS A 349 0.34 -16.50 28.28
C LYS A 349 1.64 -15.87 27.80
N VAL A 350 2.45 -15.44 28.77
CA VAL A 350 3.90 -15.67 28.67
C VAL A 350 4.05 -17.16 28.38
N SER A 351 4.51 -17.51 27.18
CA SER A 351 4.86 -18.90 26.87
C SER A 351 5.69 -19.45 28.02
N PRO A 352 5.26 -20.51 28.73
CA PRO A 352 6.08 -21.14 29.75
C PRO A 352 7.26 -21.80 29.00
N GLY A 353 8.35 -21.05 28.83
CA GLY A 353 9.47 -21.46 27.99
C GLY A 353 10.53 -20.38 27.74
N LEU A 354 10.22 -19.09 27.90
CA LEU A 354 11.28 -18.06 28.01
C LEU A 354 11.59 -17.79 29.49
N THR A 355 12.22 -18.75 30.15
CA THR A 355 13.08 -18.41 31.28
C THR A 355 14.21 -17.54 30.74
N ALA A 356 14.32 -16.32 31.25
CA ALA A 356 15.51 -15.50 31.05
C ALA A 356 16.74 -16.35 31.37
N ARG A 357 17.63 -16.55 30.39
CA ARG A 357 18.96 -17.09 30.69
C ARG A 357 19.73 -16.00 31.42
N THR A 358 19.72 -16.09 32.75
CA THR A 358 20.70 -15.45 33.62
C THR A 358 21.54 -16.57 34.22
N GLY A 359 22.81 -16.66 33.81
CA GLY A 359 23.79 -17.60 34.38
C GLY A 359 23.83 -18.96 33.71
#